data_AF-G0PM63-F1
#
_entry.id   AF-G0PM63-F1
#
_cell.length_a   1.000
_cell.length_b   1.000
_cell.length_c   1.000
_cell.angle_alpha   90.00
_cell.angle_beta   90.00
_cell.angle_gamma   90.00
#
_symmetry.space_group_name_H-M   'P 1'
#
loop_
_entity.id
_entity.type
_entity.pdbx_description
1 polymer ?
#
loop_
_entity_poly.entity_id
_entity_poly.type
_entity_poly.pdbx_seq_one_letter_code
_entity_poly.pdbx_strand_id
1 'polypeptide(L)'
;RNRAQCSVIFTAGDSRVNLFVGLSAWHTIFTKEHNRLVTTFKRLNPHWDGERLYQEARKVIGAQVQAIVYREWLPKVLGASFATVVGDYRGYDSDVDATVANEFTSAAFRFGHGMIQEFYQRLDTSFRNISFGALPFQKGTLHSDVLVNEGGVDPLIRGMFSQNVKRPQRVTTTVTENMFGSTDLSTINIQRGRDHGHPAYVKYRELCGMGTAFNFEHLSREILNTGTRNKLQEIYGSVDKIDLWVGALLEDPIIRGLVGPTVACIIGPQFKRTRDGDRFYYENPGVFTRRQLVEIRKSSLSRIICDNTNTISMIPREAFRVGHMVPCSQIPSMDLNQWREF
;
A
#
# COMPACT_ATOMS: atom_id res chain seq x y z
N ARG A 1 -1.50 14.05 36.00
CA ARG A 1 -0.33 13.93 35.11
C ARG A 1 -0.58 14.82 33.90
N ASN A 2 0.36 15.70 33.57
CA ASN A 2 0.20 16.69 32.50
C ASN A 2 0.13 15.96 31.14
N ARG A 3 -0.91 16.18 30.33
CA ARG A 3 -1.13 15.50 29.05
C ARG A 3 0.05 15.67 28.07
N ALA A 4 0.83 16.74 28.26
CA ALA A 4 2.02 17.08 27.48
C ALA A 4 3.25 16.15 27.68
N GLN A 5 3.19 15.15 28.57
CA GLN A 5 4.35 14.27 28.89
C GLN A 5 4.12 12.77 28.64
N CYS A 6 2.97 12.34 28.12
CA CYS A 6 2.75 10.93 27.79
C CYS A 6 3.12 10.66 26.32
N SER A 7 4.32 10.13 26.09
CA SER A 7 4.67 9.51 24.81
C SER A 7 3.97 8.17 24.67
N VAL A 8 3.36 7.92 23.50
CA VAL A 8 2.75 6.64 23.14
C VAL A 8 3.53 6.03 21.99
N ILE A 9 3.91 4.77 22.14
CA ILE A 9 4.59 3.98 21.13
C ILE A 9 3.80 2.68 20.95
N PHE A 10 3.45 2.35 19.71
CA PHE A 10 2.85 1.08 19.37
C PHE A 10 3.92 0.01 19.13
N THR A 11 3.59 -1.23 19.48
CA THR A 11 4.37 -2.42 19.14
C THR A 11 3.58 -3.25 18.14
N ALA A 12 4.24 -3.72 17.08
CA ALA A 12 3.65 -4.56 16.05
C ALA A 12 4.72 -5.49 15.46
N GLY A 13 4.31 -6.37 14.54
CA GLY A 13 5.23 -7.26 13.81
C GLY A 13 6.20 -6.54 12.85
N ASP A 14 6.05 -5.23 12.64
CA ASP A 14 6.98 -4.40 11.87
C ASP A 14 7.45 -3.21 12.72
N SER A 15 8.77 -2.97 12.74
CA SER A 15 9.40 -1.94 13.59
C SER A 15 9.02 -0.51 13.19
N ARG A 16 8.45 -0.32 12.00
CA ARG A 16 8.11 0.99 11.44
C ARG A 16 6.68 1.42 11.76
N VAL A 17 5.94 0.66 12.57
CA VAL A 17 4.54 0.97 12.93
C VAL A 17 4.31 2.41 13.41
N ASN A 18 5.32 3.03 14.01
CA ASN A 18 5.25 4.41 14.53
C ASN A 18 5.71 5.49 13.54
N LEU A 19 6.12 5.15 12.31
CA LEU A 19 6.65 6.13 11.35
C LEU A 19 5.64 7.23 10.99
N PHE A 20 4.36 6.87 10.88
CA PHE A 20 3.27 7.80 10.61
C PHE A 20 1.98 7.30 11.25
N VAL A 21 1.19 8.17 11.87
CA VAL A 21 -0.07 7.78 12.55
C VAL A 21 -1.06 7.05 11.64
N GLY A 22 -1.07 7.34 10.34
CA GLY A 22 -1.89 6.61 9.38
C GLY A 22 -1.47 5.15 9.23
N LEU A 23 -0.17 4.87 9.30
CA LEU A 23 0.36 3.51 9.32
C LEU A 23 -0.04 2.81 10.62
N SER A 24 0.10 3.48 11.76
CA SER A 24 -0.31 2.95 13.07
C SER A 24 -1.82 2.64 13.12
N ALA A 25 -2.64 3.47 12.47
CA ALA A 25 -4.08 3.25 12.34
C ALA A 25 -4.40 1.97 11.57
N TRP A 26 -3.72 1.71 10.46
CA TRP A 26 -3.89 0.47 9.70
C TRP A 26 -3.43 -0.78 10.49
N HIS A 27 -2.29 -0.71 11.18
CA HIS A 27 -1.86 -1.79 12.08
C HIS A 27 -2.90 -2.07 13.18
N THR A 28 -3.50 -1.01 13.75
CA THR A 28 -4.57 -1.15 14.74
C THR A 28 -5.81 -1.84 14.15
N ILE A 29 -6.24 -1.45 12.94
CA ILE A 29 -7.39 -2.07 12.26
C ILE A 29 -7.17 -3.56 12.00
N PHE A 30 -6.01 -3.95 11.47
CA PHE A 30 -5.72 -5.37 11.21
C PHE A 30 -5.52 -6.18 12.50
N THR A 31 -5.06 -5.55 13.58
CA THR A 31 -4.99 -6.19 14.91
C THR A 31 -6.39 -6.48 15.45
N LYS A 32 -7.33 -5.53 15.29
CA LYS A 32 -8.74 -5.75 15.63
C LYS A 32 -9.38 -6.84 14.78
N GLU A 33 -9.06 -6.89 13.48
CA GLU A 33 -9.57 -7.96 12.59
C GLU A 33 -9.12 -9.33 13.08
N HIS A 34 -7.86 -9.46 13.53
CA HIS A 34 -7.34 -10.72 14.06
C HIS A 34 -8.17 -11.18 15.25
N ASN A 35 -8.38 -10.29 16.22
CA ASN A 35 -9.14 -10.59 17.43
C ASN A 35 -10.62 -10.86 17.13
N ARG A 36 -11.21 -10.19 16.14
CA ARG A 36 -12.58 -10.45 15.67
C ARG A 36 -12.70 -11.87 15.10
N LEU A 37 -11.72 -12.29 14.30
CA LEU A 37 -11.66 -13.65 13.74
C LEU A 37 -11.47 -14.69 14.86
N VAL A 38 -10.50 -14.50 15.77
CA VAL A 38 -10.27 -15.40 16.93
C VAL A 38 -11.53 -15.56 17.77
N THR A 39 -12.19 -14.46 18.12
CA THR A 39 -13.42 -14.48 18.92
C THR A 39 -14.53 -15.25 18.21
N THR A 40 -14.67 -15.04 16.89
CA THR A 40 -15.67 -15.74 16.09
C THR A 40 -15.37 -17.23 15.99
N PHE A 41 -14.10 -17.60 15.75
CA PHE A 41 -13.69 -19.00 15.65
C PHE A 41 -13.83 -19.74 16.98
N LYS A 42 -13.53 -19.12 18.12
CA LYS A 42 -13.75 -19.75 19.43
C LYS A 42 -15.23 -20.07 19.67
N ARG A 43 -16.13 -19.19 19.23
CA ARG A 43 -17.58 -19.45 19.31
C ARG A 43 -18.02 -20.57 18.37
N LEU A 44 -17.47 -20.64 17.16
CA LEU A 44 -17.82 -21.66 16.17
C LEU A 44 -17.23 -23.03 16.50
N ASN A 45 -16.03 -23.05 17.08
CA ASN A 45 -15.25 -24.24 17.39
C ASN A 45 -14.76 -24.18 18.85
N PRO A 46 -15.63 -24.47 19.83
CA PRO A 46 -15.27 -24.38 21.25
C PRO A 46 -14.11 -25.30 21.65
N HIS A 47 -13.87 -26.39 20.91
CA HIS A 47 -12.80 -27.35 21.09
C HIS A 47 -11.42 -26.86 20.64
N TRP A 48 -11.33 -25.78 19.86
CA TRP A 48 -10.03 -25.22 19.44
C TRP A 48 -9.31 -24.58 20.64
N ASP A 49 -8.01 -24.86 20.71
CA ASP A 49 -7.08 -24.25 21.65
C ASP A 49 -6.57 -22.89 21.15
N GLY A 50 -5.74 -22.24 21.96
CA GLY A 50 -5.19 -20.91 21.65
C GLY A 50 -4.33 -20.89 20.37
N GLU A 51 -3.52 -21.93 20.15
CA GLU A 51 -2.63 -22.00 18.99
C GLU A 51 -3.43 -22.18 17.70
N ARG A 52 -4.40 -23.09 17.68
CA ARG A 52 -5.28 -23.31 16.53
C ARG A 52 -6.05 -22.04 16.16
N LEU A 53 -6.60 -21.34 17.16
CA LEU A 53 -7.30 -20.07 16.95
C LEU A 53 -6.40 -19.01 16.33
N TYR A 54 -5.18 -18.85 16.88
CA TYR A 54 -4.21 -17.88 16.39
C TYR A 54 -3.85 -18.16 14.92
N GLN A 55 -3.48 -19.41 14.60
CA GLN A 55 -3.05 -19.76 13.25
C GLN A 55 -4.17 -19.64 12.21
N GLU A 56 -5.40 -20.05 12.54
CA GLU A 56 -6.53 -19.91 11.61
C GLU A 56 -6.88 -18.44 11.37
N ALA A 57 -6.91 -17.61 12.41
CA ALA A 57 -7.11 -16.16 12.25
C ALA A 57 -5.96 -15.50 11.46
N ARG A 58 -4.70 -15.85 11.74
CA ARG A 58 -3.52 -15.38 11.01
C ARG A 58 -3.58 -15.76 9.53
N LYS A 59 -3.96 -17.00 9.23
CA LYS A 59 -4.10 -17.52 7.87
C LYS A 59 -5.19 -16.77 7.10
N VAL A 60 -6.35 -16.53 7.73
CA VAL A 60 -7.43 -15.75 7.10
C VAL A 60 -7.03 -14.29 6.87
N ILE A 61 -6.34 -13.63 7.81
CA ILE A 61 -5.81 -12.27 7.56
C ILE A 61 -4.85 -12.24 6.39
N GLY A 62 -3.92 -13.20 6.31
CA GLY A 62 -3.01 -13.30 5.17
C GLY A 62 -3.77 -13.38 3.84
N ALA A 63 -4.81 -14.21 3.80
CA ALA A 63 -5.68 -14.36 2.64
C ALA A 63 -6.48 -13.08 2.31
N GLN A 64 -7.02 -12.38 3.31
CA GLN A 64 -7.71 -11.10 3.14
C GLN A 64 -6.77 -10.05 2.52
N VAL A 65 -5.54 -9.92 3.05
CA VAL A 65 -4.54 -8.99 2.54
C VAL A 65 -4.15 -9.34 1.11
N GLN A 66 -3.87 -10.62 0.81
CA GLN A 66 -3.57 -11.06 -0.55
C GLN A 66 -4.73 -10.76 -1.51
N ALA A 67 -5.97 -11.12 -1.15
CA ALA A 67 -7.14 -10.85 -1.99
C ALA A 67 -7.34 -9.36 -2.26
N ILE A 68 -7.22 -8.50 -1.24
CA ILE A 68 -7.37 -7.05 -1.38
C ILE A 68 -6.25 -6.47 -2.25
N VAL A 69 -5.00 -6.86 -2.03
CA VAL A 69 -3.85 -6.35 -2.80
C VAL A 69 -3.99 -6.70 -4.28
N TYR A 70 -4.25 -7.96 -4.63
CA TYR A 70 -4.28 -8.40 -6.02
C TYR A 70 -5.55 -8.00 -6.77
N ARG A 71 -6.70 -7.84 -6.08
CA ARG A 71 -7.99 -7.55 -6.73
C ARG A 71 -8.39 -6.09 -6.67
N GLU A 72 -8.04 -5.37 -5.60
CA GLU A 72 -8.47 -3.99 -5.43
C GLU A 72 -7.36 -2.97 -5.70
N TRP A 73 -6.16 -3.19 -5.15
CA TRP A 73 -5.09 -2.19 -5.15
C TRP A 73 -4.18 -2.25 -6.38
N LEU A 74 -3.56 -3.40 -6.62
CA LEU A 74 -2.53 -3.57 -7.65
C LEU A 74 -3.03 -3.27 -9.08
N PRO A 75 -4.26 -3.66 -9.48
CA PRO A 75 -4.81 -3.26 -10.78
C PRO A 75 -4.99 -1.76 -10.93
N LYS A 76 -5.23 -1.01 -9.85
CA LYS A 76 -5.35 0.46 -9.89
C LYS A 76 -3.99 1.15 -10.00
N VAL A 77 -2.95 0.55 -9.42
CA VAL A 77 -1.57 1.04 -9.55
C VAL A 77 -1.05 0.80 -10.97
N LEU A 78 -1.22 -0.42 -11.47
CA LEU A 78 -0.66 -0.87 -12.75
C LEU A 78 -1.57 -0.61 -13.97
N GLY A 79 -2.81 -0.18 -13.76
CA GLY A 79 -3.73 0.18 -14.85
C GLY A 79 -3.81 -0.86 -15.96
N ALA A 80 -3.71 -0.40 -17.20
CA ALA A 80 -3.75 -1.26 -18.38
C ALA A 80 -2.62 -2.30 -18.45
N SER A 81 -1.50 -2.10 -17.76
CA SER A 81 -0.38 -3.05 -17.77
C SER A 81 -0.61 -4.25 -16.85
N PHE A 82 -1.56 -4.21 -15.92
CA PHE A 82 -1.78 -5.29 -14.96
C PHE A 82 -1.93 -6.67 -15.63
N ALA A 83 -2.69 -6.74 -16.72
CA ALA A 83 -2.96 -7.98 -17.44
C ALA A 83 -1.68 -8.60 -18.05
N THR A 84 -0.72 -7.77 -18.46
CA THR A 84 0.52 -8.24 -19.12
C THR A 84 1.64 -8.52 -18.11
N VAL A 85 1.78 -7.70 -17.07
CA VAL A 85 2.91 -7.82 -16.13
C VAL A 85 2.60 -8.66 -14.88
N VAL A 86 1.32 -8.89 -14.56
CA VAL A 86 0.89 -9.79 -13.46
C VAL A 86 0.03 -10.93 -14.00
N GLY A 87 -1.04 -10.58 -14.73
CA GLY A 87 -2.00 -11.51 -15.31
C GLY A 87 -2.74 -12.36 -14.27
N ASP A 88 -3.49 -13.35 -14.77
CA ASP A 88 -4.24 -14.28 -13.92
C ASP A 88 -3.32 -15.28 -13.20
N TYR A 89 -3.77 -15.76 -12.04
CA TYR A 89 -3.10 -16.82 -11.30
C TYR A 89 -3.30 -18.18 -11.98
N ARG A 90 -2.21 -18.94 -12.15
CA ARG A 90 -2.21 -20.25 -12.84
C ARG A 90 -1.85 -21.43 -11.95
N GLY A 91 -1.68 -21.20 -10.66
CA GLY A 91 -1.22 -22.21 -9.69
C GLY A 91 0.16 -21.88 -9.13
N TYR A 92 0.50 -22.60 -8.05
CA TYR A 92 1.81 -22.53 -7.43
C TYR A 92 2.86 -23.21 -8.32
N ASP A 93 4.01 -22.55 -8.48
CA ASP A 93 5.17 -23.05 -9.18
C ASP A 93 6.38 -23.02 -8.24
N SER A 94 6.97 -24.18 -7.97
CA SER A 94 8.12 -24.31 -7.06
C SER A 94 9.42 -23.80 -7.64
N ASP A 95 9.50 -23.63 -8.97
CA ASP A 95 10.70 -23.16 -9.66
C ASP A 95 10.75 -21.63 -9.74
N VAL A 96 9.67 -20.94 -9.32
CA VAL A 96 9.61 -19.48 -9.24
C VAL A 96 10.37 -18.98 -8.01
N ASP A 97 11.40 -18.16 -8.25
CA ASP A 97 12.07 -17.41 -7.20
C ASP A 97 11.16 -16.28 -6.67
N ALA A 98 10.60 -16.48 -5.47
CA ALA A 98 9.75 -15.53 -4.78
C ALA A 98 10.53 -14.46 -3.98
N THR A 99 11.86 -14.45 -4.01
CA THR A 99 12.65 -13.43 -3.31
C THR A 99 12.36 -12.02 -3.84
N VAL A 100 12.45 -11.05 -2.92
CA VAL A 100 12.21 -9.65 -3.25
C VAL A 100 13.47 -9.05 -3.86
N ALA A 101 13.33 -8.53 -5.08
CA ALA A 101 14.42 -7.92 -5.83
C ALA A 101 14.89 -6.62 -5.17
N ASN A 102 16.17 -6.31 -5.34
CA ASN A 102 16.80 -5.14 -4.73
C ASN A 102 16.11 -3.86 -5.21
N GLU A 103 16.04 -3.67 -6.52
CA GLU A 103 15.40 -2.53 -7.20
C GLU A 103 13.93 -2.35 -6.86
N PHE A 104 13.22 -3.40 -6.46
CA PHE A 104 11.85 -3.28 -5.97
C PHE A 104 11.81 -2.49 -4.66
N THR A 105 12.67 -2.82 -3.69
CA THR A 105 12.61 -2.23 -2.34
C THR A 105 13.32 -0.88 -2.21
N SER A 106 14.46 -0.71 -2.87
CA SER A 106 15.28 0.50 -2.75
C SER A 106 14.97 1.57 -3.80
N ALA A 107 14.16 1.25 -4.82
CA ALA A 107 13.74 2.22 -5.83
C ALA A 107 12.24 2.12 -6.20
N ALA A 108 11.83 1.11 -6.96
CA ALA A 108 10.53 1.13 -7.67
C ALA A 108 9.33 1.24 -6.72
N PHE A 109 9.25 0.42 -5.67
CA PHE A 109 8.13 0.43 -4.72
C PHE A 109 8.10 1.68 -3.82
N ARG A 110 9.09 2.57 -3.93
CA ARG A 110 9.13 3.88 -3.27
C ARG A 110 8.41 4.97 -4.05
N PHE A 111 7.73 4.66 -5.16
CA PHE A 111 6.84 5.61 -5.84
C PHE A 111 5.78 6.19 -4.90
N GLY A 112 5.39 5.44 -3.86
CA GLY A 112 4.46 5.88 -2.82
C GLY A 112 4.91 7.11 -2.03
N HIS A 113 6.21 7.42 -1.97
CA HIS A 113 6.70 8.67 -1.36
C HIS A 113 6.18 9.91 -2.09
N GLY A 114 5.99 9.81 -3.42
CA GLY A 114 5.34 10.83 -4.22
C GLY A 114 3.84 10.96 -3.98
N MET A 115 3.21 10.01 -3.29
CA MET A 115 1.76 10.02 -3.00
C MET A 115 1.44 10.60 -1.62
N ILE A 116 2.46 10.88 -0.80
CA ILE A 116 2.26 11.45 0.53
C ILE A 116 1.62 12.83 0.41
N GLN A 117 0.50 13.00 1.12
CA GLN A 117 -0.21 14.27 1.27
C GLN A 117 0.49 15.15 2.31
N GLU A 118 0.39 16.48 2.16
CA GLU A 118 0.81 17.42 3.21
C GLU A 118 -0.18 17.42 4.39
N PHE A 119 -1.46 17.20 4.11
CA PHE A 119 -2.54 17.18 5.10
C PHE A 119 -3.49 16.00 4.87
N TYR A 120 -3.81 15.30 5.95
CA TYR A 120 -4.83 14.25 6.00
C TYR A 120 -6.07 14.80 6.71
N GLN A 121 -7.21 14.77 6.04
CA GLN A 121 -8.47 15.20 6.66
C GLN A 121 -8.82 14.27 7.83
N ARG A 122 -9.44 14.83 8.86
CA ARG A 122 -10.00 14.07 9.97
C ARG A 122 -11.46 14.43 10.11
N LEU A 123 -12.34 13.48 9.80
CA LEU A 123 -13.75 13.74 9.58
C LEU A 123 -14.63 13.11 10.66
N ASP A 124 -15.68 13.80 11.08
CA ASP A 124 -16.74 13.30 11.98
C ASP A 124 -17.68 12.33 11.24
N THR A 125 -18.69 11.80 11.94
CA THR A 125 -19.71 10.88 11.35
C THR A 125 -20.54 11.52 10.24
N SER A 126 -20.58 12.85 10.17
CA SER A 126 -21.29 13.63 9.15
C SER A 126 -20.36 14.12 8.04
N PHE A 127 -19.14 13.58 7.94
CA PHE A 127 -18.11 13.95 6.96
C PHE A 127 -17.67 15.41 7.02
N ARG A 128 -17.77 16.05 8.19
CA ARG A 128 -17.24 17.39 8.46
C ARG A 128 -15.95 17.29 9.26
N ASN A 129 -15.13 18.33 9.25
CA ASN A 129 -13.90 18.33 10.04
C ASN A 129 -14.19 18.21 11.54
N ILE A 130 -13.43 17.35 12.23
CA ILE A 130 -13.46 17.27 13.69
C ILE A 130 -12.83 18.52 14.31
N SER A 131 -13.05 18.73 15.61
CA SER A 131 -12.49 19.87 16.37
C SER A 131 -10.96 19.96 16.34
N PHE A 132 -10.27 18.83 16.16
CA PHE A 132 -8.80 18.81 15.99
C PHE A 132 -8.33 19.23 14.58
N GLY A 133 -9.24 19.42 13.62
CA GLY A 133 -8.93 19.83 12.24
C GLY A 133 -8.18 18.78 11.42
N ALA A 134 -7.76 19.15 10.20
CA ALA A 134 -6.90 18.29 9.38
C ALA A 134 -5.54 18.07 10.05
N LEU A 135 -4.94 16.91 9.84
CA LEU A 135 -3.64 16.55 10.39
C LEU A 135 -2.54 16.87 9.37
N PRO A 136 -1.62 17.83 9.67
CA PRO A 136 -0.39 17.99 8.90
C PRO A 136 0.46 16.72 9.01
N PHE A 137 1.01 16.22 7.90
CA PHE A 137 1.75 14.96 7.88
C PHE A 137 2.91 14.95 8.87
N GLN A 138 3.68 16.04 8.99
CA GLN A 138 4.79 16.14 9.95
C GLN A 138 4.32 15.96 11.41
N LYS A 139 3.13 16.46 11.77
CA LYS A 139 2.59 16.26 13.13
C LYS A 139 2.21 14.80 13.39
N GLY A 140 2.01 14.02 12.34
CA GLY A 140 1.72 12.60 12.42
C GLY A 140 2.95 11.69 12.32
N THR A 141 4.14 12.20 11.98
CA THR A 141 5.35 11.37 11.87
C THR A 141 5.98 11.15 13.24
N LEU A 142 6.23 9.90 13.64
CA LEU A 142 6.80 9.54 14.96
C LEU A 142 5.98 9.97 16.19
N HIS A 143 4.74 10.43 15.98
CA HIS A 143 3.84 10.95 17.01
C HIS A 143 2.56 10.12 17.10
N SER A 144 2.72 8.84 17.45
CA SER A 144 1.60 7.89 17.56
C SER A 144 0.59 8.26 18.66
N ASP A 145 0.99 9.09 19.62
CA ASP A 145 0.15 9.65 20.67
C ASP A 145 -1.00 10.52 20.13
N VAL A 146 -0.82 11.14 18.96
CA VAL A 146 -1.90 11.86 18.26
C VAL A 146 -3.11 10.95 18.03
N LEU A 147 -2.87 9.68 17.70
CA LEU A 147 -3.96 8.72 17.47
C LEU A 147 -4.77 8.45 18.75
N VAL A 148 -4.10 8.38 19.90
CA VAL A 148 -4.73 8.11 21.20
C VAL A 148 -5.41 9.36 21.76
N ASN A 149 -4.78 10.52 21.60
CA ASN A 149 -5.20 11.76 22.24
C ASN A 149 -6.16 12.61 21.39
N GLU A 150 -6.20 12.42 20.07
CA GLU A 150 -6.92 13.29 19.12
C GLU A 150 -7.99 12.57 18.28
N GLY A 151 -8.74 11.66 18.90
CA GLY A 151 -9.99 11.12 18.33
C GLY A 151 -9.91 9.71 17.72
N GLY A 152 -8.79 9.01 17.84
CA GLY A 152 -8.68 7.61 17.41
C GLY A 152 -8.48 7.44 15.91
N VAL A 153 -8.64 6.18 15.46
CA VAL A 153 -8.42 5.78 14.06
C VAL A 153 -9.52 6.26 13.12
N ASP A 154 -10.77 6.27 13.57
CA ASP A 154 -11.93 6.44 12.69
C ASP A 154 -11.93 7.77 11.92
N PRO A 155 -11.67 8.95 12.55
CA PRO A 155 -11.69 10.21 11.80
C PRO A 155 -10.64 10.28 10.70
N LEU A 156 -9.45 9.74 10.97
CA LEU A 156 -8.34 9.71 10.01
C LEU A 156 -8.64 8.77 8.85
N ILE A 157 -9.15 7.56 9.13
CA ILE A 157 -9.51 6.58 8.11
C ILE A 157 -10.65 7.12 7.23
N ARG A 158 -11.64 7.79 7.84
CA ARG A 158 -12.71 8.50 7.11
C ARG A 158 -12.15 9.55 6.16
N GLY A 159 -11.16 10.32 6.58
CA GLY A 159 -10.45 11.24 5.70
C GLY A 159 -9.73 10.54 4.55
N MET A 160 -8.99 9.46 4.83
CA MET A 160 -8.20 8.75 3.83
C MET A 160 -9.03 8.18 2.67
N PHE A 161 -10.19 7.57 2.94
CA PHE A 161 -11.05 7.07 1.86
C PHE A 161 -11.92 8.15 1.19
N SER A 162 -11.97 9.37 1.76
CA SER A 162 -12.74 10.50 1.22
C SER A 162 -11.87 11.48 0.41
N GLN A 163 -10.55 11.42 0.55
CA GLN A 163 -9.62 12.30 -0.16
C GLN A 163 -9.11 11.68 -1.45
N ASN A 164 -8.95 12.52 -2.47
CA ASN A 164 -8.26 12.13 -3.70
C ASN A 164 -6.78 11.83 -3.41
N VAL A 165 -6.27 10.82 -4.08
CA VAL A 165 -4.85 10.46 -4.02
C VAL A 165 -4.01 11.51 -4.75
N LYS A 166 -2.86 11.87 -4.17
CA LYS A 166 -1.83 12.65 -4.87
C LYS A 166 -1.03 11.78 -5.82
N ARG A 167 -0.81 12.27 -7.04
CA ARG A 167 -0.04 11.56 -8.07
C ARG A 167 1.45 11.45 -7.68
N PRO A 168 2.09 10.28 -7.91
CA PRO A 168 3.51 10.05 -7.53
C PRO A 168 4.52 11.03 -8.13
N GLN A 169 4.30 11.53 -9.35
CA GLN A 169 5.28 12.24 -10.18
C GLN A 169 5.76 13.57 -9.60
N ARG A 170 5.17 14.05 -8.51
CA ARG A 170 5.58 15.29 -7.82
C ARG A 170 5.67 15.02 -6.34
N VAL A 171 6.82 15.24 -5.71
CA VAL A 171 7.01 15.05 -4.26
C VAL A 171 6.65 16.35 -3.52
N THR A 172 6.04 16.26 -2.32
CA THR A 172 5.70 17.45 -1.52
C THR A 172 6.93 17.97 -0.77
N THR A 173 6.93 19.26 -0.43
CA THR A 173 8.00 19.86 0.39
C THR A 173 8.06 19.27 1.79
N THR A 174 6.93 18.78 2.31
CA THR A 174 6.89 17.99 3.54
C THR A 174 7.79 16.75 3.48
N VAL A 175 7.96 16.14 2.31
CA VAL A 175 8.80 14.95 2.11
C VAL A 175 10.25 15.32 1.77
N THR A 176 10.48 16.45 1.06
CA THR A 176 11.83 16.88 0.67
C THR A 176 12.55 17.72 1.72
N GLU A 177 11.85 18.46 2.58
CA GLU A 177 12.48 19.40 3.51
C GLU A 177 12.31 19.00 4.98
N ASN A 178 11.19 18.36 5.32
CA ASN A 178 10.73 18.27 6.70
C ASN A 178 10.35 16.83 7.12
N MET A 179 10.80 15.81 6.39
CA MET A 179 10.55 14.42 6.81
C MET A 179 11.27 14.19 8.14
N PHE A 180 10.57 13.66 9.14
CA PHE A 180 11.13 13.46 10.50
C PHE A 180 11.79 14.70 11.12
N GLY A 181 11.34 15.90 10.75
CA GLY A 181 11.78 17.18 11.32
C GLY A 181 12.82 17.95 10.51
N SER A 182 13.67 17.28 9.71
CA SER A 182 14.72 17.98 8.92
C SER A 182 15.32 17.14 7.79
N THR A 183 14.71 16.01 7.44
CA THR A 183 15.27 15.07 6.47
C THR A 183 14.64 15.25 5.09
N ASP A 184 15.48 15.17 4.05
CA ASP A 184 15.02 14.99 2.66
C ASP A 184 14.93 13.50 2.31
N LEU A 185 13.71 12.97 2.28
CA LEU A 185 13.50 11.57 1.92
C LEU A 185 13.82 11.29 0.44
N SER A 186 13.71 12.28 -0.44
CA SER A 186 14.03 12.14 -1.86
C SER A 186 15.53 11.98 -2.06
N THR A 187 16.34 12.83 -1.40
CA THR A 187 17.80 12.67 -1.37
C THR A 187 18.21 11.34 -0.75
N ILE A 188 17.53 10.88 0.31
CA ILE A 188 17.77 9.53 0.86
C ILE A 188 17.48 8.44 -0.16
N ASN A 189 16.39 8.52 -0.94
CA ASN A 189 16.09 7.50 -1.95
C ASN A 189 17.15 7.48 -3.07
N ILE A 190 17.61 8.65 -3.51
CA ILE A 190 18.70 8.78 -4.47
C ILE A 190 19.97 8.12 -3.92
N GLN A 191 20.39 8.52 -2.71
CA GLN A 191 21.61 8.01 -2.11
C GLN A 191 21.51 6.51 -1.80
N ARG A 192 20.33 6.03 -1.38
CA ARG A 192 20.06 4.60 -1.16
C ARG A 192 20.16 3.79 -2.45
N GLY A 193 19.70 4.34 -3.57
CA GLY A 193 19.85 3.67 -4.86
C GLY A 193 21.31 3.50 -5.27
N ARG A 194 22.15 4.50 -4.97
CA ARG A 194 23.61 4.45 -5.20
C ARG A 194 24.31 3.46 -4.26
N ASP A 195 23.96 3.50 -2.97
CA ASP A 195 24.41 2.57 -1.93
C ASP A 195 24.12 1.11 -2.33
N HIS A 196 22.93 0.86 -2.88
CA HIS A 196 22.50 -0.46 -3.35
C HIS A 196 23.06 -0.85 -4.72
N GLY A 197 23.92 -0.01 -5.33
CA GLY A 197 24.57 -0.30 -6.60
C GLY A 197 23.62 -0.43 -7.79
N HIS A 198 22.51 0.31 -7.79
CA HIS A 198 21.59 0.25 -8.93
C HIS A 198 22.24 0.81 -10.21
N PRO A 199 22.09 0.11 -11.35
CA PRO A 199 22.34 0.70 -12.65
C PRO A 199 21.53 1.97 -12.87
N ALA A 200 21.97 2.77 -13.86
CA ALA A 200 21.23 3.95 -14.28
C ALA A 200 19.82 3.59 -14.75
N TYR A 201 18.89 4.52 -14.58
CA TYR A 201 17.50 4.42 -15.01
C TYR A 201 17.34 3.88 -16.45
N VAL A 202 18.18 4.34 -17.39
CA VAL A 202 18.11 3.91 -18.79
C VAL A 202 18.38 2.42 -19.00
N LYS A 203 19.12 1.77 -18.10
CA LYS A 203 19.35 0.31 -18.15
C LYS A 203 18.11 -0.48 -17.77
N TYR A 204 17.31 0.03 -16.84
CA TYR A 204 16.02 -0.56 -16.53
C TYR A 204 15.01 -0.31 -17.66
N ARG A 205 15.03 0.87 -18.30
CA ARG A 205 14.22 1.11 -19.50
C ARG A 205 14.51 0.10 -20.62
N GLU A 206 15.80 -0.13 -20.88
CA GLU A 206 16.27 -1.11 -21.86
C GLU A 206 15.81 -2.53 -21.49
N LEU A 207 16.00 -2.95 -20.23
CA LEU A 207 15.51 -4.24 -19.72
C LEU A 207 13.99 -4.41 -19.89
N CYS A 208 13.25 -3.31 -19.71
CA CYS A 208 11.80 -3.26 -19.87
C CYS A 208 11.33 -3.12 -21.32
N GLY A 209 12.24 -3.23 -22.31
CA GLY A 209 11.90 -3.25 -23.73
C GLY A 209 11.57 -1.89 -24.33
N MET A 210 11.91 -0.78 -23.66
CA MET A 210 11.65 0.59 -24.17
C MET A 210 12.75 1.12 -25.12
N GLY A 211 13.77 0.30 -25.40
CA GLY A 211 14.89 0.64 -26.26
C GLY A 211 15.96 1.49 -25.56
N THR A 212 17.13 1.57 -26.19
CA THR A 212 18.29 2.29 -25.64
C THR A 212 18.14 3.80 -25.81
N ALA A 213 18.36 4.56 -24.73
CA ALA A 213 18.37 6.01 -24.75
C ALA A 213 19.79 6.55 -24.76
N PHE A 214 20.13 7.38 -25.73
CA PHE A 214 21.46 8.01 -25.86
C PHE A 214 21.45 9.50 -25.48
N ASN A 215 20.27 10.10 -25.41
CA ASN A 215 20.07 11.51 -25.09
C ASN A 215 18.69 11.69 -24.44
N PHE A 216 18.44 12.88 -23.89
CA PHE A 216 17.21 13.19 -23.16
C PHE A 216 15.97 13.22 -24.07
N GLU A 217 16.12 13.40 -25.39
CA GLU A 217 15.00 13.33 -26.34
C GLU A 217 14.48 11.89 -26.51
N HIS A 218 15.34 10.88 -26.35
CA HIS A 218 14.93 9.47 -26.37
C HIS A 218 14.09 9.08 -25.14
N LEU A 219 13.92 9.96 -24.16
CA LEU A 219 13.01 9.80 -23.01
C LEU A 219 11.61 10.37 -23.30
N SER A 220 11.35 10.93 -24.49
CA SER A 220 10.11 11.65 -24.83
C SER A 220 8.84 10.80 -24.80
N ARG A 221 8.98 9.46 -24.85
CA ARG A 221 7.84 8.53 -24.81
C ARG A 221 7.36 8.28 -23.39
N GLU A 222 8.27 8.24 -22.43
CA GLU A 222 7.96 7.95 -21.03
C GLU A 222 7.88 9.22 -20.19
N ILE A 223 8.64 10.27 -20.52
CA ILE A 223 8.63 11.58 -19.85
C ILE A 223 8.19 12.61 -20.89
N LEU A 224 6.88 12.83 -21.00
CA LEU A 224 6.29 13.64 -22.07
C LEU A 224 6.68 15.11 -21.94
N ASN A 225 6.81 15.61 -20.71
CA ASN A 225 7.12 17.01 -20.44
C ASN A 225 8.57 17.36 -20.82
N THR A 226 8.75 18.17 -21.87
CA THR A 226 10.06 18.65 -22.33
C THR A 226 10.81 19.43 -21.26
N GLY A 227 10.13 20.22 -20.43
CA GLY A 227 10.76 20.97 -19.33
C GLY A 227 11.40 20.04 -18.29
N THR A 228 10.73 18.95 -17.92
CA THR A 228 11.28 17.91 -17.05
C THR A 228 12.51 17.25 -17.66
N ARG A 229 12.47 16.92 -18.97
CA ARG A 229 13.62 16.35 -19.68
C ARG A 229 14.81 17.32 -19.75
N ASN A 230 14.56 18.60 -20.02
CA ASN A 230 15.59 19.65 -20.00
C ASN A 230 16.21 19.80 -18.61
N LYS A 231 15.40 19.73 -17.54
CA LYS A 231 15.92 19.82 -16.18
C LYS A 231 16.76 18.60 -15.79
N LEU A 232 16.37 17.40 -16.24
CA LEU A 232 17.20 16.20 -16.11
C LEU A 232 18.54 16.37 -16.84
N GLN A 233 18.53 16.97 -18.03
CA GLN A 233 19.75 17.26 -18.78
C GLN A 233 20.67 18.23 -18.05
N GLU A 234 20.12 19.32 -17.50
CA GLU A 234 20.88 20.30 -16.72
C GLU A 234 21.52 19.67 -15.48
N ILE A 235 20.80 18.80 -14.77
CA ILE A 235 21.25 18.21 -13.50
C ILE A 235 22.22 17.05 -13.71
N TYR A 236 21.90 16.12 -14.61
CA TYR A 236 22.66 14.87 -14.78
C TYR A 236 23.72 14.94 -15.88
N GLY A 237 23.55 15.82 -16.87
CA GLY A 237 24.43 15.96 -18.05
C GLY A 237 24.38 14.79 -19.05
N SER A 238 24.20 13.55 -18.58
CA SER A 238 24.01 12.36 -19.41
C SER A 238 22.85 11.50 -18.86
N VAL A 239 22.13 10.85 -19.78
CA VAL A 239 21.06 9.90 -19.42
C VAL A 239 21.58 8.67 -18.67
N ASP A 240 22.86 8.32 -18.86
CA ASP A 240 23.53 7.20 -18.17
C ASP A 240 23.84 7.49 -16.69
N LYS A 241 23.54 8.70 -16.21
CA LYS A 241 23.75 9.09 -14.81
C LYS A 241 22.45 9.21 -14.02
N ILE A 242 21.29 9.09 -14.68
CA ILE A 242 19.98 9.27 -14.01
C ILE A 242 19.77 8.13 -13.01
N ASP A 243 19.60 8.48 -11.74
CA ASP A 243 19.28 7.52 -10.69
C ASP A 243 17.92 6.84 -10.96
N LEU A 244 17.81 5.52 -10.76
CA LEU A 244 16.60 4.75 -11.07
C LEU A 244 15.34 5.37 -10.47
N TRP A 245 15.36 5.71 -9.17
CA TRP A 245 14.18 6.27 -8.49
C TRP A 245 13.73 7.59 -9.12
N VAL A 246 14.67 8.46 -9.52
CA VAL A 246 14.33 9.76 -10.13
C VAL A 246 13.73 9.57 -11.50
N GLY A 247 14.41 8.82 -12.38
CA GLY A 247 13.93 8.59 -13.74
C GLY A 247 12.56 7.91 -13.76
N ALA A 248 12.39 6.85 -12.96
CA ALA A 248 11.17 6.06 -12.91
C ALA A 248 9.99 6.83 -12.27
N LEU A 249 10.24 7.72 -11.31
CA LEU A 249 9.19 8.55 -10.70
C LEU A 249 8.68 9.64 -11.65
N LEU A 250 9.54 10.15 -12.53
CA LEU A 250 9.22 11.24 -13.46
C LEU A 250 8.47 10.79 -14.72
N GLU A 251 8.39 9.48 -14.96
CA GLU A 251 7.60 8.94 -16.05
C GLU A 251 6.11 9.27 -15.90
N ASP A 252 5.47 9.61 -17.02
CA ASP A 252 4.04 9.79 -17.12
C ASP A 252 3.32 8.45 -16.86
N PRO A 253 2.17 8.46 -16.15
CA PRO A 253 1.47 7.24 -15.81
C PRO A 253 1.00 6.46 -17.03
N ILE A 254 1.13 5.13 -16.98
CA ILE A 254 0.44 4.24 -17.93
C ILE A 254 -1.07 4.42 -17.82
N ILE A 255 -1.77 4.13 -18.93
CA ILE A 255 -3.23 4.33 -19.05
C ILE A 255 -3.97 3.67 -17.88
N ARG A 256 -4.78 4.46 -17.18
CA ARG A 256 -5.57 4.06 -16.00
C ARG A 256 -4.73 3.54 -14.82
N GLY A 257 -3.42 3.79 -14.81
CA GLY A 257 -2.51 3.49 -13.70
C GLY A 257 -2.05 4.76 -12.98
N LEU A 258 -1.18 4.58 -11.99
CA LEU A 258 -0.59 5.67 -11.20
C LEU A 258 0.91 5.85 -11.44
N VAL A 259 1.56 4.83 -11.98
CA VAL A 259 3.02 4.75 -12.14
C VAL A 259 3.40 4.72 -13.62
N GLY A 260 4.65 5.03 -13.96
CA GLY A 260 5.16 4.91 -15.32
C GLY A 260 5.50 3.47 -15.73
N PRO A 261 5.86 3.25 -17.01
CA PRO A 261 6.18 1.93 -17.55
C PRO A 261 7.38 1.24 -16.86
N THR A 262 8.45 1.94 -16.47
CA THR A 262 9.59 1.35 -15.76
C THR A 262 9.15 0.81 -14.39
N VAL A 263 8.39 1.61 -13.63
CA VAL A 263 7.88 1.17 -12.32
C VAL A 263 6.93 -0.02 -12.48
N ALA A 264 6.04 -0.01 -13.47
CA ALA A 264 5.13 -1.12 -13.74
C ALA A 264 5.88 -2.42 -14.11
N CYS A 265 6.93 -2.30 -14.92
CA CYS A 265 7.80 -3.40 -15.34
C CYS A 265 8.61 -4.02 -14.19
N ILE A 266 8.99 -3.24 -13.16
CA ILE A 266 9.70 -3.78 -11.99
C ILE A 266 8.70 -4.37 -10.98
N ILE A 267 7.64 -3.63 -10.67
CA ILE A 267 6.70 -3.98 -9.59
C ILE A 267 5.80 -5.15 -9.99
N GLY A 268 5.30 -5.17 -11.23
CA GLY A 268 4.38 -6.20 -11.73
C GLY A 268 4.96 -7.62 -11.62
N PRO A 269 6.10 -7.91 -12.25
CA PRO A 269 6.76 -9.20 -12.16
C PRO A 269 7.15 -9.58 -10.72
N GLN A 270 7.52 -8.63 -9.87
CA GLN A 270 7.78 -8.94 -8.46
C GLN A 270 6.54 -9.46 -7.74
N PHE A 271 5.37 -8.83 -7.92
CA PHE A 271 4.11 -9.33 -7.38
C PHE A 271 3.73 -10.66 -8.01
N LYS A 272 3.92 -10.82 -9.33
CA LYS A 272 3.69 -12.12 -9.99
C LYS A 272 4.53 -13.23 -9.36
N ARG A 273 5.83 -13.01 -9.17
CA ARG A 273 6.74 -14.01 -8.58
C ARG A 273 6.38 -14.35 -7.13
N THR A 274 6.06 -13.35 -6.30
CA THR A 274 5.66 -13.63 -4.90
C THR A 274 4.30 -14.29 -4.80
N ARG A 275 3.40 -14.11 -5.77
CA ARG A 275 2.14 -14.86 -5.87
C ARG A 275 2.36 -16.30 -6.34
N ASP A 276 3.05 -16.45 -7.47
CA ASP A 276 3.16 -17.72 -8.18
C ASP A 276 4.13 -18.68 -7.44
N GLY A 277 5.15 -18.14 -6.74
CA GLY A 277 6.08 -18.91 -5.90
C GLY A 277 5.66 -19.06 -4.43
N ASP A 278 4.48 -18.60 -4.02
CA ASP A 278 3.97 -18.77 -2.65
C ASP A 278 3.09 -20.03 -2.55
N ARG A 279 3.65 -21.09 -1.93
CA ARG A 279 2.93 -22.34 -1.66
C ARG A 279 1.68 -22.14 -0.79
N PHE A 280 1.63 -21.07 0.00
CA PHE A 280 0.50 -20.71 0.85
C PHE A 280 -0.37 -19.59 0.28
N TYR A 281 -0.21 -19.23 -1.00
CA TYR A 281 -1.09 -18.28 -1.66
C TYR A 281 -2.54 -18.72 -1.52
N TYR A 282 -3.43 -17.79 -1.18
CA TYR A 282 -4.78 -18.14 -0.73
C TYR A 282 -5.64 -18.89 -1.77
N GLU A 283 -5.33 -18.77 -3.06
CA GLU A 283 -6.01 -19.51 -4.13
C GLU A 283 -5.36 -20.86 -4.49
N ASN A 284 -4.21 -21.18 -3.91
CA ASN A 284 -3.52 -22.45 -4.17
C ASN A 284 -4.37 -23.62 -3.61
N PRO A 285 -4.66 -24.67 -4.40
CA PRO A 285 -5.43 -25.81 -3.94
C PRO A 285 -4.87 -26.43 -2.65
N GLY A 286 -5.75 -26.73 -1.69
CA GLY A 286 -5.39 -27.29 -0.40
C GLY A 286 -5.05 -26.26 0.68
N VAL A 287 -4.82 -24.99 0.33
CA VAL A 287 -4.65 -23.93 1.35
C VAL A 287 -5.97 -23.63 2.04
N PHE A 288 -7.06 -23.44 1.29
CA PHE A 288 -8.42 -23.30 1.80
C PHE A 288 -9.36 -24.28 1.10
N THR A 289 -10.45 -24.65 1.76
CA THR A 289 -11.52 -25.40 1.08
C THR A 289 -12.22 -24.51 0.04
N ARG A 290 -12.87 -25.11 -0.95
CA ARG A 290 -13.62 -24.36 -1.98
C ARG A 290 -14.68 -23.42 -1.36
N ARG A 291 -15.33 -23.85 -0.27
CA ARG A 291 -16.33 -23.04 0.45
C ARG A 291 -15.68 -21.84 1.13
N GLN A 292 -14.55 -22.05 1.81
CA GLN A 292 -13.78 -20.96 2.43
C GLN A 292 -13.26 -19.95 1.39
N LEU A 293 -12.80 -20.44 0.23
CA LEU A 293 -12.28 -19.58 -0.84
C LEU A 293 -13.37 -18.66 -1.43
N VAL A 294 -14.60 -19.15 -1.57
CA VAL A 294 -15.75 -18.32 -2.00
C VAL A 294 -15.98 -17.16 -1.02
N GLU A 295 -15.80 -17.40 0.28
CA GLU A 295 -15.95 -16.35 1.29
C GLU A 295 -14.78 -15.37 1.28
N ILE A 296 -13.54 -15.83 1.18
CA ILE A 296 -12.35 -14.95 1.09
C ILE A 296 -12.44 -14.03 -0.13
N ARG A 297 -13.03 -14.48 -1.24
CA ARG A 297 -13.27 -13.62 -2.42
C ARG A 297 -14.28 -12.48 -2.17
N LYS A 298 -14.98 -12.45 -1.04
CA LYS A 298 -15.81 -11.31 -0.63
C LYS A 298 -15.03 -10.26 0.17
N SER A 299 -13.79 -10.55 0.59
CA SER A 299 -12.95 -9.60 1.30
C SER A 299 -12.72 -8.34 0.48
N SER A 300 -12.89 -7.19 1.14
CA SER A 300 -12.63 -5.85 0.60
C SER A 300 -12.06 -4.99 1.71
N LEU A 301 -11.25 -3.98 1.35
CA LEU A 301 -10.73 -3.07 2.37
C LEU A 301 -11.87 -2.29 3.05
N SER A 302 -12.96 -2.00 2.31
CA SER A 302 -14.17 -1.38 2.87
C SER A 302 -14.81 -2.24 3.95
N ARG A 303 -14.89 -3.56 3.76
CA ARG A 303 -15.43 -4.49 4.77
C ARG A 303 -14.57 -4.52 6.02
N ILE A 304 -13.25 -4.59 5.86
CA ILE A 304 -12.30 -4.57 6.98
C ILE A 304 -12.47 -3.30 7.81
N ILE A 305 -12.61 -2.12 7.16
CA ILE A 305 -12.90 -0.87 7.87
C ILE A 305 -14.22 -0.97 8.63
N CYS A 306 -15.30 -1.38 7.97
CA CYS A 306 -16.63 -1.47 8.59
C CYS A 306 -16.68 -2.44 9.80
N ASP A 307 -15.91 -3.52 9.80
CA ASP A 307 -15.89 -4.50 10.89
C ASP A 307 -15.04 -4.08 12.09
N ASN A 308 -14.10 -3.15 11.91
CA ASN A 308 -13.04 -2.87 12.88
C ASN A 308 -12.95 -1.40 13.33
N THR A 309 -13.94 -0.60 12.93
CA THR A 309 -14.11 0.80 13.34
C THR A 309 -15.46 0.99 14.01
N ASN A 310 -15.59 2.02 14.85
CA ASN A 310 -16.73 2.14 15.75
C ASN A 310 -17.79 3.12 15.22
N THR A 311 -17.39 4.08 14.39
CA THR A 311 -18.20 5.23 13.96
C THR A 311 -18.37 5.32 12.45
N ILE A 312 -17.72 4.45 11.68
CA ILE A 312 -17.85 4.42 10.22
C ILE A 312 -19.00 3.48 9.85
N SER A 313 -20.14 4.07 9.51
CA SER A 313 -21.33 3.36 9.03
C SER A 313 -21.57 3.52 7.52
N MET A 314 -20.89 4.50 6.89
CA MET A 314 -20.97 4.84 5.47
C MET A 314 -19.57 4.87 4.87
N ILE A 315 -19.37 4.21 3.74
CA ILE A 315 -18.06 4.01 3.12
C ILE A 315 -18.21 3.81 1.60
N PRO A 316 -17.24 4.14 0.73
CA PRO A 316 -17.32 3.73 -0.67
C PRO A 316 -17.31 2.20 -0.80
N ARG A 317 -17.97 1.69 -1.84
CA ARG A 317 -17.97 0.25 -2.14
C ARG A 317 -16.56 -0.28 -2.38
N GLU A 318 -15.69 0.52 -3.00
CA GLU A 318 -14.27 0.24 -3.17
C GLU A 318 -13.45 1.29 -2.40
N ALA A 319 -12.76 0.90 -1.33
CA ALA A 319 -12.01 1.85 -0.48
C ALA A 319 -10.92 2.65 -1.21
N PHE A 320 -10.39 2.11 -2.32
CA PHE A 320 -9.39 2.77 -3.16
C PHE A 320 -9.99 3.69 -4.25
N ARG A 321 -11.30 3.94 -4.24
CA ARG A 321 -11.97 4.88 -5.14
C ARG A 321 -12.79 5.87 -4.33
N VAL A 322 -12.50 7.15 -4.52
CA VAL A 322 -13.39 8.22 -4.05
C VAL A 322 -14.68 8.16 -4.85
N GLY A 323 -15.82 8.17 -4.18
CA GLY A 323 -17.11 8.05 -4.84
C GLY A 323 -18.28 7.98 -3.87
N HIS A 324 -19.41 7.51 -4.39
CA HIS A 324 -20.66 7.39 -3.64
C HIS A 324 -20.52 6.47 -2.43
N MET A 325 -20.92 6.97 -1.26
CA MET A 325 -20.89 6.25 0.01
C MET A 325 -22.11 5.33 0.14
N VAL A 326 -21.90 4.10 0.58
CA VAL A 326 -22.98 3.14 0.88
C VAL A 326 -22.94 2.73 2.35
N PRO A 327 -24.08 2.33 2.94
CA PRO A 327 -24.08 1.77 4.29
C PRO A 327 -23.20 0.52 4.39
N CYS A 328 -22.52 0.34 5.52
CA CYS A 328 -21.71 -0.85 5.80
C CYS A 328 -22.51 -2.16 5.70
N SER A 329 -23.84 -2.14 5.85
CA SER A 329 -24.71 -3.30 5.65
C SER A 329 -24.80 -3.75 4.18
N GLN A 330 -24.46 -2.89 3.21
CA GLN A 330 -24.42 -3.20 1.78
C GLN A 330 -23.02 -3.64 1.29
N ILE A 331 -22.03 -3.66 2.18
CA ILE A 331 -20.69 -4.16 1.88
C ILE A 331 -20.65 -5.65 2.21
N PRO A 332 -20.39 -6.54 1.23
CA PRO A 332 -20.34 -7.98 1.44
C PRO A 332 -19.41 -8.38 2.59
N SER A 333 -19.87 -9.31 3.43
CA SER A 333 -19.08 -9.91 4.51
C SER A 333 -18.80 -11.39 4.21
N MET A 334 -17.74 -11.91 4.82
CA MET A 334 -17.42 -13.33 4.81
C MET A 334 -18.36 -14.08 5.76
N ASP A 335 -18.94 -15.19 5.31
CA ASP A 335 -19.59 -16.16 6.18
C ASP A 335 -18.54 -17.06 6.84
N LEU A 336 -18.21 -16.76 8.09
CA LEU A 336 -17.20 -17.51 8.84
C LEU A 336 -17.70 -18.90 9.29
N ASN A 337 -18.98 -19.25 9.11
CA ASN A 337 -19.46 -20.61 9.39
C ASN A 337 -18.78 -21.67 8.50
N GLN A 338 -18.17 -21.28 7.38
CA GLN A 338 -17.40 -22.18 6.53
C GLN A 338 -16.09 -22.69 7.18
N TRP A 339 -15.75 -22.22 8.39
CA TRP A 339 -14.66 -22.72 9.23
C TRP A 339 -15.13 -23.58 10.41
N ARG A 340 -16.43 -23.87 10.52
CA ARG A 340 -16.94 -24.75 11.59
C ARG A 340 -16.50 -26.20 11.34
N GLU A 341 -15.93 -26.82 12.37
CA GLU A 341 -15.65 -28.24 12.46
C GLU A 341 -16.76 -28.91 13.29
N PHE A 342 -17.19 -30.11 12.91
CA PHE A 342 -18.25 -30.88 13.57
C PHE A 342 -17.67 -31.96 14.48
#